data_AF-A0A8I1KKF2-F1
#
_entry.id   AF-A0A8I1KKF2-F1
#
_cell.length_a   1.000
_cell.length_b   1.000
_cell.length_c   1.000
_cell.angle_alpha   90.00
_cell.angle_beta   90.00
_cell.angle_gamma   90.00
#
_symmetry.space_group_name_H-M   'P 1'
#
loop_
_entity.id
_entity.type
_entity.pdbx_description
1 polymer ?
#
loop_
_entity_poly.entity_id
_entity_poly.type
_entity_poly.pdbx_seq_one_letter_code
_entity_poly.pdbx_strand_id
1 'polypeptide(L)'
;MKPAAGVPPFRAARDLIRTVQGDCSVEVDANAYSVPWRLAGERVRVTVTGGMVRMFHGGQEVAAHRAFDGRRQRIVEHSHFEGLAGARPLSLSDDAAQQRPQAPALLRPLAEYEAHVGGGF
;
A
#
# COMPACT_ATOMS: atom_id res chain seq x y z
N MET A 1 -6.53 -42.48 -23.65
CA MET A 1 -5.23 -41.91 -23.25
C MET A 1 -5.00 -42.20 -21.78
N LYS A 2 -3.89 -42.85 -21.41
CA LYS A 2 -3.49 -43.08 -20.01
C LYS A 2 -2.58 -41.93 -19.56
N PRO A 3 -2.78 -41.31 -18.39
CA PRO A 3 -1.86 -40.29 -17.90
C PRO A 3 -0.53 -40.93 -17.48
N ALA A 4 0.58 -40.25 -17.74
CA ALA A 4 1.91 -40.69 -17.37
C ALA A 4 2.05 -40.81 -15.84
N ALA A 5 2.35 -42.01 -15.37
CA ALA A 5 2.57 -42.32 -13.97
C ALA A 5 3.80 -41.57 -13.43
N GLY A 6 3.65 -40.86 -12.31
CA GLY A 6 4.76 -40.50 -11.44
C GLY A 6 5.35 -39.09 -11.57
N VAL A 7 4.89 -38.24 -12.49
CA VAL A 7 5.29 -36.83 -12.49
C VAL A 7 4.39 -36.07 -11.51
N PRO A 8 4.90 -35.55 -10.38
CA PRO A 8 4.10 -34.70 -9.51
C PRO A 8 3.63 -33.47 -10.30
N PRO A 9 2.40 -32.99 -10.07
CA PRO A 9 1.88 -31.83 -10.78
C PRO A 9 2.85 -30.66 -10.58
N PHE A 10 3.32 -30.07 -11.68
CA PHE A 10 4.16 -28.88 -11.62
C PHE A 10 3.36 -27.76 -10.94
N ARG A 11 3.91 -27.16 -9.89
CA ARG A 11 3.35 -25.93 -9.33
C ARG A 11 4.07 -24.76 -9.97
N ALA A 12 3.35 -23.99 -10.77
CA ALA A 12 3.86 -22.71 -11.24
C ALA A 12 4.07 -21.79 -10.03
N ALA A 13 5.30 -21.31 -9.86
CA ALA A 13 5.66 -20.31 -8.87
C ALA A 13 6.36 -19.16 -9.59
N ARG A 14 6.06 -17.93 -9.19
CA ARG A 14 6.72 -16.72 -9.71
C ARG A 14 7.23 -15.89 -8.55
N ASP A 15 8.54 -15.66 -8.55
CA ASP A 15 9.19 -14.79 -7.59
C ASP A 15 9.46 -13.41 -8.20
N LEU A 16 9.13 -12.37 -7.44
CA LEU A 16 9.31 -10.97 -7.81
C LEU A 16 9.99 -10.23 -6.66
N ILE A 17 10.69 -9.14 -6.97
CA ILE A 17 11.07 -8.15 -5.96
C ILE A 17 10.26 -6.89 -6.21
N ARG A 18 9.58 -6.40 -5.18
CA ARG A 18 8.77 -5.18 -5.24
C ARG A 18 9.13 -4.24 -4.10
N THR A 19 9.04 -2.95 -4.38
CA THR A 19 9.13 -1.92 -3.35
C THR A 19 7.74 -1.69 -2.78
N VAL A 20 7.65 -1.56 -1.45
CA VAL A 20 6.42 -1.20 -0.77
C VAL A 20 6.14 0.29 -0.99
N GLN A 21 4.94 0.60 -1.46
CA GLN A 21 4.48 1.96 -1.71
C GLN A 21 4.22 2.71 -0.40
N GLY A 22 4.14 4.05 -0.48
CA GLY A 22 3.88 4.91 0.68
C GLY A 22 2.54 4.65 1.37
N ASP A 23 1.59 4.03 0.68
CA ASP A 23 0.30 3.62 1.23
C ASP A 23 0.30 2.18 1.79
N CYS A 24 1.49 1.63 2.05
CA CYS A 24 1.74 0.28 2.58
C CYS A 24 1.19 -0.83 1.69
N SER A 25 1.29 -0.66 0.36
CA SER A 25 0.84 -1.65 -0.62
C SER A 25 1.96 -2.12 -1.55
N VAL A 26 1.79 -3.32 -2.10
CA VAL A 26 2.66 -3.92 -3.10
C VAL A 26 1.82 -4.36 -4.30
N GLU A 27 2.21 -3.92 -5.49
CA GLU A 27 1.50 -4.28 -6.73
C GLU A 27 1.97 -5.61 -7.31
N VAL A 28 1.00 -6.50 -7.56
CA VAL A 28 1.18 -7.82 -8.17
C VAL A 28 -0.01 -8.08 -9.11
N ASP A 29 0.27 -8.40 -10.37
CA ASP A 29 -0.76 -8.67 -11.40
C ASP A 29 -1.84 -7.58 -11.51
N ALA A 30 -1.45 -6.31 -11.41
CA ALA A 30 -2.34 -5.15 -11.41
C ALA A 30 -3.31 -5.07 -10.22
N ASN A 31 -3.04 -5.81 -9.14
CA ASN A 31 -3.73 -5.71 -7.86
C ASN A 31 -2.76 -5.24 -6.78
N ALA A 32 -3.25 -4.48 -5.81
CA ALA A 32 -2.47 -3.94 -4.71
C ALA A 32 -2.75 -4.75 -3.43
N TYR A 33 -1.70 -5.24 -2.78
CA TYR A 33 -1.78 -6.05 -1.56
C TYR A 33 -1.13 -5.29 -0.40
N SER A 34 -1.84 -5.16 0.71
CA SER A 34 -1.31 -4.50 1.90
C SER A 34 -0.16 -5.29 2.55
N VAL A 35 0.76 -4.56 3.16
CA VAL A 35 1.86 -5.10 3.97
C VAL A 35 2.01 -4.29 5.27
N PRO A 36 2.68 -4.82 6.30
CA PRO A 36 2.94 -4.08 7.53
C PRO A 36 3.55 -2.71 7.28
N TRP A 37 2.99 -1.68 7.92
CA TRP A 37 3.36 -0.27 7.67
C TRP A 37 4.84 0.05 7.86
N ARG A 38 5.51 -0.72 8.72
CA ARG A 38 6.95 -0.60 9.02
C ARG A 38 7.85 -0.87 7.80
N LEU A 39 7.30 -1.47 6.75
CA LEU A 39 8.03 -1.80 5.53
C LEU A 39 7.81 -0.79 4.40
N ALA A 40 7.10 0.33 4.63
CA ALA A 40 6.92 1.35 3.60
C ALA A 40 8.28 1.83 3.03
N GLY A 41 8.44 1.80 1.71
CA GLY A 41 9.70 2.11 1.02
C GLY A 41 10.70 0.95 0.93
N GLU A 42 10.50 -0.14 1.66
CA GLU A 42 11.41 -1.29 1.66
C GLU A 42 11.19 -2.21 0.46
N ARG A 43 12.22 -3.02 0.12
CA ARG A 43 12.12 -4.05 -0.91
C ARG A 43 11.72 -5.38 -0.29
N VAL A 44 10.64 -5.97 -0.79
CA VAL A 44 10.16 -7.29 -0.38
C VAL A 44 10.24 -8.29 -1.53
N ARG A 45 10.51 -9.55 -1.18
CA ARG A 45 10.35 -10.67 -2.11
C ARG A 45 8.90 -11.09 -2.11
N VAL A 46 8.31 -11.24 -3.28
CA VAL A 46 6.94 -11.70 -3.47
C VAL A 46 6.98 -13.04 -4.19
N THR A 47 6.33 -14.05 -3.63
CA THR A 47 6.16 -15.36 -4.27
C THR A 47 4.67 -15.57 -4.55
N VAL A 48 4.33 -15.73 -5.83
CA VAL A 48 2.98 -16.08 -6.27
C VAL A 48 2.94 -17.55 -6.62
N THR A 49 2.20 -18.35 -5.84
CA THR A 49 2.08 -19.79 -6.05
C THR A 49 0.79 -20.32 -5.44
N GLY A 50 0.16 -21.29 -6.11
CA GLY A 50 -1.04 -21.97 -5.60
C GLY A 50 -2.20 -21.02 -5.24
N GLY A 51 -2.35 -19.92 -5.97
CA GLY A 51 -3.39 -18.91 -5.70
C GLY A 51 -3.12 -18.05 -4.46
N MET A 52 -1.88 -17.99 -3.96
CA MET A 52 -1.47 -17.11 -2.87
C MET A 52 -0.35 -16.17 -3.32
N VAL A 53 -0.41 -14.94 -2.81
CA VAL A 53 0.65 -13.93 -2.87
C VAL A 53 1.29 -13.84 -1.49
N ARG A 54 2.52 -14.34 -1.37
CA ARG A 54 3.30 -14.32 -0.13
C ARG A 54 4.41 -13.29 -0.23
N MET A 55 4.59 -12.49 0.80
CA MET A 55 5.57 -11.41 0.83
C MET A 55 6.56 -11.67 1.96
N PHE A 56 7.85 -11.52 1.65
CA PHE A 56 8.96 -11.81 2.54
C PHE A 56 9.91 -10.63 2.63
N HIS A 57 10.39 -10.36 3.85
CA HIS A 57 11.42 -9.36 4.14
C HIS A 57 12.44 -9.99 5.09
N GLY A 58 13.74 -9.86 4.81
CA GLY A 58 14.79 -10.49 5.61
C GLY A 58 14.68 -12.03 5.72
N GLY A 59 14.01 -12.69 4.77
CA GLY A 59 13.76 -14.14 4.80
C GLY A 59 12.55 -14.58 5.64
N GLN A 60 11.86 -13.65 6.31
CA GLN A 60 10.64 -13.92 7.08
C GLN A 60 9.40 -13.55 6.27
N GLU A 61 8.34 -14.35 6.37
CA GLU A 61 7.04 -14.01 5.78
C GLU A 61 6.41 -12.87 6.59
N VAL A 62 6.06 -11.78 5.91
CA VAL A 62 5.52 -10.57 6.53
C VAL A 62 4.06 -10.31 6.19
N ALA A 63 3.57 -10.91 5.09
CA ALA A 63 2.17 -10.85 4.69
C ALA A 63 1.85 -11.99 3.71
N ALA A 64 0.62 -12.49 3.76
CA ALA A 64 0.12 -13.49 2.82
C ALA A 64 -1.34 -13.19 2.47
N HIS A 65 -1.64 -13.18 1.18
CA HIS A 65 -2.98 -12.90 0.65
C HIS A 65 -3.38 -13.95 -0.38
N ARG A 66 -4.69 -14.16 -0.56
CA ARG A 66 -5.20 -14.87 -1.73
C ARG A 66 -4.93 -14.04 -2.98
N ALA A 67 -4.41 -14.68 -4.02
CA ALA A 67 -4.32 -14.07 -5.33
C ALA A 67 -5.75 -13.83 -5.85
N PHE A 68 -5.97 -12.65 -6.40
CA PHE A 68 -7.26 -12.26 -6.94
C PHE A 68 -7.19 -12.19 -8.47
N ASP A 69 -8.15 -12.83 -9.15
CA ASP A 69 -8.16 -12.94 -10.63
C ASP A 69 -8.66 -11.66 -11.33
N GLY A 70 -9.27 -10.74 -10.58
CA GLY A 70 -9.63 -9.41 -11.06
C GLY A 70 -8.42 -8.49 -11.29
N ARG A 71 -8.67 -7.25 -11.72
CA ARG A 71 -7.65 -6.20 -11.87
C ARG A 71 -8.04 -4.96 -11.08
N ARG A 72 -7.04 -4.17 -10.71
CA ARG A 72 -7.20 -2.91 -9.96
C ARG A 72 -7.91 -3.12 -8.62
N GLN A 73 -7.77 -4.30 -8.03
CA GLN A 73 -8.31 -4.60 -6.72
C GLN A 73 -7.29 -4.23 -5.63
N ARG A 74 -7.80 -3.77 -4.49
CA ARG A 74 -6.99 -3.47 -3.30
C ARG A 74 -7.35 -4.43 -2.18
N ILE A 75 -6.40 -5.27 -1.80
CA ILE A 75 -6.56 -6.28 -0.76
C ILE A 75 -5.90 -5.75 0.52
N VAL A 76 -6.73 -5.31 1.46
CA VAL A 76 -6.29 -4.66 2.70
C VAL A 76 -6.56 -5.57 3.89
N GLU A 77 -5.51 -5.82 4.67
CA GLU A 77 -5.56 -6.49 5.96
C GLU A 77 -5.28 -5.45 7.05
N HIS A 78 -6.20 -5.30 8.00
CA HIS A 78 -6.16 -4.20 8.97
C HIS A 78 -5.02 -4.37 9.98
N SER A 79 -4.66 -5.60 10.32
CA SER A 79 -3.56 -5.89 11.26
C SER A 79 -2.21 -5.31 10.80
N HIS A 80 -2.03 -5.08 9.49
CA HIS A 80 -0.84 -4.45 8.95
C HIS A 80 -0.64 -2.99 9.38
N PHE A 81 -1.68 -2.33 9.88
CA PHE A 81 -1.66 -0.94 10.31
C PHE A 81 -1.74 -0.79 11.84
N GLU A 82 -1.76 -1.90 12.58
CA GLU A 82 -1.79 -1.86 14.04
C GLU A 82 -0.53 -1.17 14.62
N GLY A 83 -0.76 -0.29 15.59
CA GLY A 83 0.28 0.52 16.21
C GLY A 83 0.67 1.79 15.44
N LEU A 84 0.08 2.05 14.26
CA LEU A 84 0.19 3.34 13.60
C LEU A 84 -0.81 4.33 14.24
N ALA A 85 -0.33 5.24 15.09
CA ALA A 85 -1.17 6.23 15.75
C ALA A 85 -1.84 7.15 14.70
N GLY A 86 -3.18 7.18 14.67
CA GLY A 86 -3.93 7.94 13.68
C GLY A 86 -4.31 7.17 12.42
N ALA A 87 -4.11 5.85 12.36
CA ALA A 87 -4.61 4.97 11.30
C ALA A 87 -6.15 4.86 11.33
N ARG A 88 -6.83 5.98 11.04
CA ARG A 88 -8.18 5.90 10.49
C ARG A 88 -8.05 5.09 9.20
N PRO A 89 -8.85 4.04 8.99
CA PRO A 89 -8.78 3.32 7.72
C PRO A 89 -9.00 4.34 6.62
N LEU A 90 -7.99 4.51 5.77
CA LEU A 90 -8.19 5.10 4.46
C LEU A 90 -9.03 4.08 3.70
N SER A 91 -10.34 4.06 3.97
CA SER A 91 -11.32 3.64 2.99
C SER A 91 -11.22 4.64 1.84
N LEU A 92 -10.20 4.45 1.00
CA LEU A 92 -10.18 4.97 -0.34
C LEU A 92 -11.07 4.03 -1.14
N SER A 93 -12.37 4.16 -0.88
CA SER A 93 -13.40 3.73 -1.82
C SER A 93 -13.06 4.34 -3.17
N ASP A 94 -13.32 3.60 -4.24
CA ASP A 94 -13.32 4.08 -5.63
C ASP A 94 -14.24 5.30 -5.78
N ASP A 95 -13.73 6.48 -5.47
CA ASP A 95 -14.29 7.78 -5.84
C ASP A 95 -13.15 8.80 -5.78
N ALA A 96 -12.40 8.89 -6.88
CA ALA A 96 -11.52 10.01 -7.18
C ALA A 96 -12.31 11.31 -7.50
N ALA A 97 -13.50 11.47 -6.91
CA ALA A 97 -14.33 12.65 -6.95
C ALA A 97 -14.60 13.06 -5.49
N GLN A 98 -14.45 14.36 -5.19
CA GLN A 98 -14.59 14.94 -3.84
C GLN A 98 -13.45 14.71 -2.83
N GLN A 99 -12.20 14.87 -3.26
CA GLN A 99 -11.22 15.57 -2.42
C GLN A 99 -11.00 16.97 -2.99
N ARG A 100 -11.96 17.88 -2.72
CA ARG A 100 -11.62 19.31 -2.67
C ARG A 100 -10.65 19.45 -1.50
N PRO A 101 -9.43 19.98 -1.68
CA PRO A 101 -8.65 20.40 -0.53
C PRO A 101 -9.51 21.41 0.23
N GLN A 102 -9.87 21.11 1.47
CA GLN A 102 -10.33 22.14 2.38
C GLN A 102 -9.18 23.13 2.46
N ALA A 103 -9.37 24.31 1.88
CA ALA A 103 -8.38 25.38 1.94
C ALA A 103 -7.99 25.55 3.42
N PRO A 104 -6.68 25.47 3.77
CA PRO A 104 -6.29 25.81 5.12
C PRO A 104 -6.68 27.27 5.35
N ALA A 105 -7.63 27.50 6.26
CA ALA A 105 -8.10 28.82 6.67
C ALA A 105 -7.02 29.52 7.51
N LEU A 106 -5.87 29.77 6.91
CA LEU A 106 -4.81 30.60 7.43
C LEU A 106 -4.64 31.83 6.53
N LEU A 107 -5.74 32.55 6.29
CA LEU A 107 -5.65 33.95 5.91
C LEU A 107 -5.67 34.76 7.21
N ARG A 108 -4.50 34.92 7.83
CA ARG A 108 -4.31 36.04 8.78
C ARG A 108 -4.41 37.33 7.98
N PRO A 109 -5.30 38.28 8.34
CA PRO A 109 -5.39 39.56 7.65
C PRO A 109 -4.03 40.26 7.60
N LEU A 110 -3.66 40.82 6.44
CA LEU A 110 -2.38 41.52 6.24
C LEU A 110 -2.12 42.65 7.25
N ALA A 111 -3.20 43.21 7.82
CA ALA A 111 -3.17 44.24 8.86
C ALA A 111 -2.37 43.85 10.11
N GLU A 112 -2.20 42.56 10.41
CA GLU A 112 -1.37 42.10 11.53
C GLU A 112 0.13 42.34 11.31
N TYR A 113 0.60 42.47 10.06
CA TYR A 113 2.01 42.81 9.76
C TYR A 113 2.26 44.33 9.71
N GLU A 114 1.24 45.14 9.39
CA GLU A 114 1.41 46.60 9.26
C GLU A 114 1.61 47.33 10.60
N ALA A 115 1.23 46.71 11.72
CA ALA A 115 1.39 47.30 13.05
C ALA A 115 2.82 47.24 13.63
N HIS A 116 3.81 46.70 12.89
CA HIS A 116 5.20 46.58 13.37
C HIS A 116 6.26 47.27 12.50
N VAL A 117 5.87 48.11 11.54
CA VAL A 117 6.80 49.00 10.83
C VAL A 117 6.53 50.45 11.25
N GLY A 118 6.88 50.75 12.50
CA GLY A 118 7.19 52.11 12.93
C GLY A 118 8.67 52.38 12.66
N GLY A 119 8.98 53.18 11.64
CA GLY A 119 10.37 53.47 11.27
C GLY A 119 10.54 54.62 10.29
N GLY A 120 10.46 55.85 10.82
CA GLY A 120 11.22 57.05 10.47
C GLY A 120 11.50 57.43 9.01
N PHE A 121 11.02 58.62 8.64
CA PHE A 121 11.80 59.66 7.94
C PHE A 121 11.37 61.03 8.47
#